data_AF-A0A2J8WEG3-F1
#
_entry.id   AF-A0A2J8WEG3-F1
#
_cell.length_a   1.000
_cell.length_b   1.000
_cell.length_c   1.000
_cell.angle_alpha   90.00
_cell.angle_beta   90.00
_cell.angle_gamma   90.00
#
_symmetry.space_group_name_H-M   'P 1'
#
loop_
_entity.id
_entity.type
_entity.pdbx_description
1 polymer ?
#
loop_
_entity_poly.entity_id
_entity_poly.type
_entity_poly.pdbx_seq_one_letter_code
_entity_poly.pdbx_strand_id
1 'polypeptide(L)' 'MIKFTTKIYHPNVDENGQICLPIISNENWKPCTKTCQVLEALNVLVNRPNIREPLRMDLADLLTQ' A
#
# COMPACT_ATOMS: atom_id res chain seq x y z
N MET A 1 -0.70 9.17 8.79
CA MET A 1 0.00 8.78 7.54
C MET A 1 0.98 7.68 7.88
N ILE A 2 0.97 6.56 7.15
CA ILE A 2 1.91 5.45 7.33
C ILE A 2 2.93 5.52 6.20
N LYS A 3 4.20 5.27 6.52
CA LYS A 3 5.27 5.16 5.52
C LYS A 3 6.25 4.07 5.92
N PHE A 4 6.85 3.44 4.92
CA PHE A 4 8.01 2.58 5.13
C PHE A 4 9.23 3.43 5.47
N THR A 5 9.92 3.06 6.54
CA THR A 5 11.24 3.61 6.90
C THR A 5 12.35 2.92 6.12
N THR A 6 12.19 1.62 5.87
CA THR A 6 13.11 0.80 5.08
C THR A 6 12.69 0.81 3.61
N LYS A 7 13.64 1.01 2.70
CA LYS A 7 13.38 0.91 1.25
C LYS A 7 12.85 -0.48 0.90
N ILE A 8 11.81 -0.52 0.07
CA ILE A 8 11.17 -1.75 -0.40
C ILE A 8 10.92 -1.67 -1.90
N TYR A 9 11.15 -2.79 -2.59
CA TYR A 9 10.87 -2.95 -4.01
C TYR A 9 9.47 -3.54 -4.19
N HIS A 10 8.48 -2.68 -4.40
CA HIS A 10 7.06 -3.05 -4.40
C HIS A 10 6.25 -2.05 -5.23
N PRO A 11 5.34 -2.48 -6.12
CA PRO A 11 4.62 -1.60 -7.04
C PRO A 11 3.63 -0.65 -6.33
N ASN A 12 3.12 -1.01 -5.15
CA ASN A 12 2.25 -0.14 -4.33
C ASN A 12 2.99 0.65 -3.24
N VAL A 13 4.31 0.84 -3.36
CA VAL A 13 5.09 1.70 -2.47
C VAL A 13 5.95 2.63 -3.34
N ASP A 14 5.92 3.93 -3.08
CA ASP A 14 6.74 4.91 -3.81
C ASP A 14 8.21 4.92 -3.32
N GLU A 15 9.06 5.74 -3.95
CA GLU A 15 10.48 5.84 -3.57
C GLU A 15 10.72 6.44 -2.17
N ASN A 16 9.76 7.20 -1.65
CA ASN A 16 9.78 7.82 -0.34
C ASN A 16 9.16 6.92 0.75
N GLY A 17 8.71 5.72 0.40
CA GLY A 17 8.04 4.77 1.29
C GLY A 17 6.57 5.07 1.53
N GLN A 18 5.94 5.98 0.77
CA GLN A 18 4.51 6.26 0.86
C GLN A 18 3.69 5.13 0.25
N ILE A 19 2.48 4.98 0.79
CA ILE A 19 1.52 3.95 0.39
C ILE A 19 0.11 4.51 0.32
N CYS A 20 -0.66 3.99 -0.62
CA CYS A 20 -2.09 4.23 -0.71
C CYS A 20 -2.84 3.04 -0.10
N LEU A 21 -3.41 3.24 1.08
CA LEU A 21 -4.25 2.26 1.77
C LEU A 21 -5.68 2.79 1.86
N PRO A 22 -6.65 2.16 1.18
CA PRO A 22 -8.04 2.62 1.17
C PRO A 22 -8.63 2.76 2.57
N ILE A 23 -8.31 1.86 3.50
CA ILE A 23 -8.86 1.86 4.87
C ILE A 23 -8.53 3.12 5.70
N ILE A 24 -7.49 3.87 5.30
CA ILE A 24 -7.07 5.13 5.93
C ILE A 24 -7.20 6.34 5.00
N SER A 25 -7.88 6.19 3.85
CA SER A 25 -8.17 7.32 2.98
C SER A 25 -9.24 8.22 3.61
N ASN A 26 -9.22 9.52 3.28
CA ASN A 26 -10.18 10.49 3.81
C ASN A 26 -11.64 10.09 3.52
N GLU A 27 -11.88 9.40 2.42
CA GLU A 27 -13.22 8.99 1.97
C GLU A 27 -13.74 7.74 2.71
N ASN A 28 -12.83 6.82 3.09
CA ASN A 28 -13.20 5.51 3.64
C ASN A 28 -12.87 5.35 5.13
N TRP A 29 -12.20 6.34 5.74
CA TRP A 29 -11.85 6.31 7.14
C TRP A 29 -13.09 6.25 8.03
N LYS A 30 -13.04 5.38 9.04
CA LYS A 30 -14.08 5.25 10.08
C LYS A 30 -13.43 5.36 11.46
N PRO A 31 -14.04 6.10 12.42
CA PRO A 31 -13.48 6.23 13.77
C PRO A 31 -13.32 4.89 14.53
N CYS A 32 -14.08 3.86 14.14
CA CYS A 32 -13.98 2.52 14.71
C CYS A 32 -12.84 1.68 14.12
N THR A 33 -12.15 2.16 13.07
CA THR A 33 -11.01 1.48 12.47
C THR A 33 -9.84 1.47 13.45
N LYS A 34 -9.46 0.26 13.90
CA LYS A 34 -8.34 0.05 14.80
C LYS A 34 -7.03 -0.07 14.03
N THR A 35 -5.92 0.30 14.68
CA THR A 35 -4.57 0.17 14.10
C THR A 35 -4.26 -1.25 13.65
N CYS A 36 -4.73 -2.28 14.36
CA CYS A 36 -4.53 -3.68 13.95
C CYS A 36 -5.14 -4.00 12.58
N GLN A 37 -6.32 -3.46 12.26
CA GLN A 37 -6.98 -3.65 10.96
C GLN A 37 -6.19 -2.96 9.84
N VAL A 38 -5.59 -1.81 10.13
CA VAL A 38 -4.74 -1.10 9.17
C VAL A 38 -3.45 -1.89 8.89
N LEU A 39 -2.83 -2.45 9.92
CA LEU A 39 -1.64 -3.29 9.78
C LEU A 39 -1.92 -4.59 9.04
N GLU A 40 -3.10 -5.19 9.26
CA GLU A 40 -3.55 -6.37 8.53
C GLU A 40 -3.76 -6.05 7.04
N ALA A 41 -4.43 -4.93 6.72
CA ALA A 41 -4.59 -4.48 5.34
C ALA A 41 -3.25 -4.17 4.67
N LEU A 42 -2.30 -3.56 5.39
CA LEU A 42 -0.93 -3.36 4.93
C LEU A 42 -0.22 -4.69 4.63
N ASN A 43 -0.32 -5.66 5.54
CA ASN A 43 0.28 -6.97 5.36
C ASN A 43 -0.27 -7.68 4.13
N VAL A 44 -1.60 -7.62 3.91
CA VAL A 44 -2.23 -8.16 2.70
C VAL A 44 -1.67 -7.48 1.45
N LEU A 45 -1.58 -6.15 1.43
CA LEU A 45 -1.07 -5.41 0.27
C LEU A 45 0.40 -5.75 -0.04
N VAL A 46 1.25 -5.87 0.98
CA VAL A 46 2.68 -6.21 0.82
C VAL A 46 2.86 -7.63 0.29
N ASN A 47 2.00 -8.57 0.70
CA ASN A 47 2.06 -9.96 0.22
C ASN A 47 1.33 -10.16 -1.10
N ARG A 48 0.38 -9.29 -1.45
CA ARG A 48 -0.43 -9.36 -2.67
C ARG A 48 -0.48 -7.98 -3.31
N PRO A 49 0.49 -7.66 -4.19
CA PRO A 49 0.54 -6.38 -4.85
C PRO A 49 -0.71 -6.13 -5.69
N ASN A 50 -1.25 -4.91 -5.62
CA ASN A 50 -2.39 -4.48 -6.45
C ASN A 50 -1.88 -3.84 -7.74
N ILE A 51 -1.95 -4.58 -8.85
CA ILE A 51 -1.48 -4.13 -10.17
C ILE A 51 -2.49 -3.19 -10.85
N ARG A 52 -3.74 -3.10 -10.37
CA ARG A 52 -4.76 -2.20 -10.96
C ARG A 52 -4.54 -0.74 -10.58
N GLU A 53 -3.98 -0.51 -9.39
CA GLU A 53 -3.70 0.82 -8.85
C GLU A 53 -2.27 0.86 -8.26
N PRO A 54 -1.23 0.69 -9.10
CA PRO A 54 0.15 0.74 -8.66
C PRO A 54 0.58 2.20 -8.45
N LEU A 55 1.44 2.43 -7.47
CA LEU A 55 2.17 3.70 -7.31
C LEU A 55 3.36 3.78 -8.27
N ARG A 56 3.90 2.62 -8.66
CA ARG A 56 5.00 2.45 -9.62
C ARG A 56 4.57 1.54 -10.77
N MET A 57 4.18 2.14 -11.89
CA MET A 57 3.70 1.42 -13.09
C MET A 57 4.76 0.49 -13.68
N ASP A 58 6.02 0.93 -13.72
CA ASP A 58 7.16 0.14 -14.19
C ASP A 58 7.31 -1.19 -13.45
N LEU A 59 7.13 -1.19 -12.12
CA LEU A 59 7.20 -2.40 -11.32
C LEU A 59 5.97 -3.29 -11.48
N ALA A 60 4.80 -2.69 -11.70
CA ALA A 60 3.57 -3.42 -11.97
C ALA A 60 3.67 -4.16 -13.31
N ASP A 61 4.17 -3.48 -14.35
CA ASP A 61 4.37 -4.06 -15.67
C ASP A 61 5.38 -5.22 -15.61
N LEU A 62 6.51 -5.04 -14.92
CA LEU A 62 7.52 -6.08 -14.71
C LEU A 62 6.98 -7.32 -13.99
N LEU A 63 6.05 -7.15 -13.04
CA LEU A 63 5.44 -8.26 -12.30
C LEU A 63 4.43 -9.06 -13.16
N THR A 64 3.87 -8.44 -14.20
CA THR A 64 2.91 -9.07 -15.11
C THR A 64 3.52 -9.73 -16.35
N GLN A 65 4.84 -9.59 -16.53
CA GLN A 65 5.60 -10.31 -17.57
C GLN A 65 5.88 -11.75 -17.14
#